data_AF-A0A3S0DSJ9-F1
#
_entry.id   AF-A0A3S0DSJ9-F1
#
_cell.length_a   1.000
_cell.length_b   1.000
_cell.length_c   1.000
_cell.angle_alpha   90.00
_cell.angle_beta   90.00
_cell.angle_gamma   90.00
#
_symmetry.space_group_name_H-M   'P 1'
#
loop_
_entity.id
_entity.type
_entity.pdbx_description
1 polymer ?
#
loop_
_entity_poly.entity_id
_entity_poly.type
_entity_poly.pdbx_seq_one_letter_code
_entity_poly.pdbx_strand_id
1 'polypeptide(L)' 'MQLNPSEISDIIKSKIDGSQKDSDYRSKGTVVSVTDGIVRIYGLSEVMRGEMILFPGNVYGMA' A
#
# COMPACT_ATOMS: atom_id res chain seq x y z
N MET A 1 -2.27 16.02 38.18
CA MET A 1 -1.84 15.90 36.78
C MET A 1 -3.08 15.70 35.94
N GLN A 2 -3.49 16.74 35.20
CA GLN A 2 -4.63 16.70 34.29
C GLN A 2 -4.26 15.79 33.11
N LEU A 3 -5.00 14.70 32.91
CA LEU A 3 -4.99 13.99 31.63
C LEU A 3 -5.55 14.96 30.59
N ASN A 4 -4.70 15.49 29.73
CA ASN A 4 -5.11 16.34 28.62
C ASN A 4 -5.84 15.47 27.58
N PRO A 5 -7.14 15.70 27.34
CA PRO A 5 -7.91 14.93 26.36
C PRO A 5 -7.39 15.07 24.91
N SER A 6 -6.53 16.06 24.66
CA SER A 6 -5.84 16.25 23.38
C SER A 6 -4.92 15.08 23.02
N GLU A 7 -4.13 14.56 23.96
CA GLU A 7 -3.21 13.44 23.69
C GLU A 7 -3.96 12.15 23.35
N ILE A 8 -5.08 11.90 24.04
CA ILE A 8 -5.93 10.74 23.75
C ILE A 8 -6.54 10.88 22.35
N SER A 9 -6.95 12.09 21.97
CA SER A 9 -7.51 12.36 20.64
C SER A 9 -6.48 12.17 19.53
N ASP A 10 -5.22 12.54 19.76
CA ASP A 10 -4.14 12.38 18.78
C ASP A 10 -3.72 10.90 18.62
N ILE A 11 -3.74 10.12 19.70
CA ILE A 11 -3.53 8.66 19.66
C ILE A 11 -4.66 7.97 18.89
N ILE A 12 -5.91 8.40 19.09
CA ILE A 12 -7.07 7.86 18.37
C ILE A 12 -6.99 8.22 16.87
N LYS A 13 -6.66 9.47 16.52
CA LYS A 13 -6.45 9.88 15.12
C LYS A 13 -5.35 9.07 14.44
N SER A 14 -4.20 8.92 15.10
CA SER A 14 -3.06 8.15 14.55
C SER A 14 -3.39 6.68 14.32
N LYS A 15 -4.25 6.08 15.15
CA LYS A 15 -4.73 4.70 14.96
C LYS A 15 -5.74 4.58 13.81
N ILE A 16 -6.60 5.57 13.64
CA ILE A 16 -7.57 5.61 12.52
C ILE A 16 -6.84 5.72 11.18
N ASP A 17 -5.79 6.55 11.08
CA ASP A 17 -4.93 6.64 9.88
C ASP A 17 -4.19 5.32 9.57
N GLY A 18 -3.85 4.54 10.61
CA GLY A 18 -3.19 3.25 10.44
C GLY A 18 -4.09 2.13 9.90
N SER A 19 -5.40 2.19 10.16
CA SER A 19 -6.35 1.11 9.87
C SER A 19 -6.81 1.02 8.41
N GLN A 20 -6.51 1.98 7.54
CA GLN A 20 -6.83 1.91 6.11
C GLN A 20 -5.85 1.07 5.28
N LYS A 21 -4.74 0.61 5.85
CA LYS A 21 -3.65 -0.02 5.07
C LYS A 21 -3.97 -1.43 4.56
N ASP A 22 -4.84 -2.19 5.22
CA ASP A 22 -5.13 -3.57 4.82
C ASP A 22 -5.88 -3.67 3.48
N SER A 23 -6.78 -2.73 3.19
CA SER A 23 -7.45 -2.68 1.88
C SER A 23 -6.50 -2.28 0.75
N ASP A 24 -5.48 -1.47 1.06
CA ASP A 24 -4.53 -1.00 0.05
C ASP A 24 -3.64 -2.14 -0.47
N TYR A 25 -3.23 -3.11 0.35
CA TYR A 25 -2.37 -4.22 -0.11
C TYR A 25 -3.07 -5.22 -1.05
N ARG A 26 -4.40 -5.26 -1.07
CA ARG A 26 -5.15 -6.14 -1.99
C ARG A 26 -4.98 -5.67 -3.44
N SER A 27 -5.03 -4.36 -3.65
CA SER A 27 -5.02 -3.72 -4.97
C SER A 27 -3.70 -3.02 -5.31
N LYS A 28 -2.85 -2.76 -4.32
CA LYS A 28 -1.55 -2.10 -4.46
C LYS A 28 -0.44 -2.98 -3.90
N GLY A 29 0.74 -2.83 -4.48
CA GLY A 29 1.93 -3.53 -4.03
C GLY A 29 3.15 -2.61 -4.08
N THR A 30 4.20 -3.02 -3.40
CA THR A 30 5.48 -2.32 -3.38
C THR A 30 6.47 -3.06 -4.25
N VAL A 31 7.17 -2.33 -5.13
CA VAL A 31 8.25 -2.91 -5.94
C VAL A 31 9.43 -3.25 -5.03
N VAL A 32 9.83 -4.52 -5.05
CA VAL A 32 10.98 -5.05 -4.28
C VAL A 32 12.24 -5.03 -5.13
N SER A 33 12.15 -5.38 -6.41
CA SER A 33 13.30 -5.40 -7.32
C SER A 33 12.89 -5.20 -8.77
N VAL A 34 13.81 -4.66 -9.57
CA VAL A 34 13.69 -4.51 -11.02
C VAL A 34 14.96 -5.07 -11.66
N THR A 35 14.81 -5.95 -12.65
CA THR A 35 15.94 -6.56 -13.38
C THR A 35 15.51 -6.84 -14.81
N ASP A 36 16.20 -6.27 -15.80
CA ASP A 36 15.98 -6.49 -17.24
C ASP A 36 14.50 -6.48 -17.68
N GLY A 37 13.73 -5.52 -17.15
CA GLY A 37 12.30 -5.38 -17.48
C GLY A 37 11.36 -6.31 -16.70
N ILE A 38 11.88 -7.16 -15.82
CA ILE A 38 11.12 -7.99 -14.88
C ILE A 38 11.07 -7.28 -13.53
N VAL A 39 9.87 -7.11 -12.99
CA VAL A 39 9.63 -6.45 -11.71
C VAL A 39 9.10 -7.46 -10.70
N ARG A 40 9.66 -7.48 -9.49
CA ARG A 40 9.14 -8.26 -8.37
C ARG A 40 8.37 -7.34 -7.45
N ILE A 41 7.09 -7.65 -7.25
CA ILE A 41 6.19 -6.85 -6.42
C ILE A 41 5.80 -7.67 -5.19
N TYR A 42 5.77 -7.02 -4.02
CA TYR A 42 5.23 -7.56 -2.78
C TYR A 42 3.86 -6.93 -2.51
N GLY A 43 2.85 -7.77 -2.23
CA GLY A 43 1.45 -7.36 -2.16
C GLY A 43 0.68 -7.77 -3.41
N LEU A 44 -0.28 -6.95 -3.85
CA LEU A 44 -1.10 -7.21 -5.05
C LEU A 44 -1.73 -8.62 -5.04
N SER A 45 -2.27 -9.00 -3.88
CA SER A 45 -2.73 -10.37 -3.62
C SER A 45 -3.92 -10.83 -4.47
N GLU A 46 -4.65 -9.90 -5.08
CA GLU A 46 -5.82 -10.18 -5.92
C GLU A 46 -5.56 -10.01 -7.43
N VAL A 47 -4.30 -9.82 -7.84
CA VAL A 47 -3.98 -9.66 -9.26
C VAL A 47 -4.19 -10.97 -10.02
N MET A 48 -4.86 -10.89 -11.16
CA MET A 48 -5.06 -12.02 -12.06
C MET A 48 -3.92 -12.10 -13.09
N ARG A 49 -3.61 -13.32 -13.51
CA ARG A 49 -2.60 -13.55 -14.56
C ARG A 49 -3.04 -12.89 -15.87
N GLY A 50 -2.15 -12.11 -16.47
CA GLY A 50 -2.40 -11.35 -17.68
C GLY A 50 -3.04 -9.98 -17.45
N GLU A 51 -3.24 -9.55 -16.21
CA GLU A 51 -3.67 -8.18 -15.93
C GLU A 51 -2.56 -7.16 -16.17
N MET A 52 -2.98 -5.96 -16.56
CA MET A 52 -2.09 -4.83 -16.78
C MET A 52 -1.91 -4.07 -15.48
N ILE A 53 -0.71 -4.12 -14.92
CA ILE A 53 -0.31 -3.37 -13.74
C ILE A 53 0.19 -1.99 -14.17
N LEU A 54 -0.41 -0.94 -13.64
CA LEU A 54 0.05 0.44 -13.82
C LEU A 54 1.19 0.75 -12.84
N PHE A 55 2.32 1.16 -13.40
CA PHE A 55 3.46 1.68 -12.67
C PHE A 55 3.50 3.21 -12.71
N PRO A 56 4.22 3.86 -11.77
CA PRO A 56 4.50 5.29 -11.85
C PRO A 56 5.15 5.65 -13.20
N GLY A 57 4.76 6.79 -13.76
CA GLY A 57 5.28 7.23 -15.07
C GLY A 57 4.50 6.69 -16.27
N ASN A 58 3.27 6.23 -16.08
CA ASN A 58 2.38 5.75 -17.15
C ASN A 58 2.94 4.54 -17.91
N VAL A 59 3.69 3.70 -17.20
CA VAL A 59 4.26 2.45 -17.69
C VAL A 59 3.34 1.31 -17.27
N TYR A 60 3.18 0.31 -18.13
CA TYR A 60 2.38 -0.88 -17.84
C TYR A 60 3.26 -2.12 -17.86
N GLY A 61 3.01 -3.04 -16.93
CA GLY A 61 3.57 -4.38 -16.96
C GLY A 61 2.48 -5.43 -16.91
N MET A 62 2.78 -6.62 -17.40
CA MET A 62 1.85 -7.75 -17.40
C MET A 62 2.13 -8.63 -16.18
N ALA A 63 1.07 -8.96 -15.43
CA ALA A 63 1.10 -9.85 -14.27
C ALA A 63 1.14 -11.34 -14.65
#